data_AF-A0A2S4ZXJ6-F1
#
_entry.id   AF-A0A2S4ZXJ6-F1
#
_cell.length_a   1.000
_cell.length_b   1.000
_cell.length_c   1.000
_cell.angle_alpha   90.00
_cell.angle_beta   90.00
_cell.angle_gamma   90.00
#
_symmetry.space_group_name_H-M   'P 1'
#
loop_
_entity.id
_entity.type
_entity.pdbx_description
1 polymer ?
#
loop_
_entity_poly.entity_id
_entity_poly.type
_entity_poly.pdbx_seq_one_letter_code
_entity_poly.pdbx_strand_id
1 'polypeptide(L)'
;MKIIRLLIILIVLFLLTILALSTFNSPSDGNDSFGFPFTFYTYLGGKRSPEPLTRHDLNISMLVLDILILATVSFILENLLFRSKNKSGA
;
A
#
# COMPACT_ATOMS: atom_id res chain seq x y z
N MET A 1 2.92 20.99 -12.41
CA MET A 1 1.91 20.70 -11.36
C MET A 1 1.20 19.34 -11.50
N LYS A 2 0.90 18.83 -12.71
CA LYS A 2 0.26 17.51 -12.90
C LYS A 2 1.01 16.36 -12.20
N ILE A 3 2.33 16.29 -12.36
CA ILE A 3 3.18 15.28 -11.70
C ILE A 3 3.11 15.39 -10.17
N ILE A 4 3.18 16.60 -9.62
CA ILE A 4 3.10 16.81 -8.16
C ILE A 4 1.75 16.31 -7.63
N ARG A 5 0.64 16.60 -8.30
CA ARG A 5 -0.68 16.09 -7.90
C ARG A 5 -0.78 14.57 -7.98
N LEU A 6 -0.26 13.97 -9.07
CA LEU A 6 -0.21 12.52 -9.20
C LEU A 6 0.58 11.87 -8.06
N LEU A 7 1.73 12.45 -7.69
CA LEU A 7 2.52 11.98 -6.56
C LEU A 7 1.76 12.11 -5.22
N ILE A 8 1.04 13.21 -5.01
CA ILE A 8 0.20 13.39 -3.82
C ILE A 8 -0.88 12.31 -3.76
N ILE A 9 -1.60 12.07 -4.86
CA ILE A 9 -2.64 11.04 -4.93
C ILE A 9 -2.04 9.66 -4.63
N LEU A 10 -0.89 9.34 -5.22
CA LEU A 10 -0.18 8.09 -5.00
C LEU A 10 0.19 7.89 -3.52
N ILE A 11 0.83 8.89 -2.91
CA ILE A 11 1.25 8.82 -1.50
C ILE A 11 0.03 8.67 -0.59
N VAL A 12 -1.03 9.44 -0.83
CA VAL A 12 -2.27 9.35 -0.03
C VAL A 12 -2.89 7.96 -0.16
N LEU A 13 -3.03 7.42 -1.38
CA LEU A 13 -3.58 6.08 -1.57
C LEU A 13 -2.71 4.99 -0.94
N PHE A 14 -1.38 5.12 -1.03
CA PHE A 14 -0.45 4.19 -0.40
C PHE A 14 -0.62 4.18 1.13
N LEU A 15 -0.70 5.36 1.75
CA LEU A 15 -0.93 5.46 3.19
C LEU A 15 -2.31 4.92 3.61
N LEU A 16 -3.35 5.25 2.84
CA LEU A 16 -4.71 4.76 3.10
C LEU A 16 -4.79 3.24 2.98
N THR A 17 -4.16 2.64 1.97
CA THR A 17 -4.16 1.18 1.79
C THR A 17 -3.38 0.47 2.88
N ILE A 18 -2.22 0.99 3.28
CA ILE A 18 -1.49 0.46 4.43
C ILE A 18 -2.37 0.54 5.69
N LEU A 19 -2.95 1.71 6.00
CA LEU A 19 -3.73 1.88 7.22
C LEU A 19 -4.99 1.02 7.25
N ALA A 20 -5.67 0.87 6.11
CA ALA A 20 -6.94 0.15 6.03
C ALA A 20 -6.76 -1.37 5.96
N LEU A 21 -5.65 -1.86 5.41
CA LEU A 21 -5.49 -3.27 5.04
C LEU A 21 -4.31 -3.96 5.74
N SER A 22 -3.55 -3.21 6.54
CA SER A 22 -2.64 -3.81 7.52
C SER A 22 -3.41 -4.72 8.46
N THR A 23 -2.98 -5.98 8.57
CA THR A 23 -3.57 -6.93 9.51
C THR A 23 -2.69 -7.07 10.74
N PHE A 24 -3.28 -6.83 11.91
CA PHE A 24 -2.66 -7.04 13.21
C PHE A 24 -3.31 -8.27 13.86
N ASN A 25 -2.81 -9.45 13.50
CA ASN A 25 -3.48 -10.72 13.82
C ASN A 25 -3.36 -11.11 15.30
N SER A 26 -2.51 -10.46 16.09
CA SER A 26 -2.39 -10.71 17.52
C SER A 26 -1.81 -9.50 18.25
N PRO A 27 -2.61 -8.65 18.91
CA PRO A 27 -2.13 -7.46 19.61
C PRO A 27 -1.11 -7.76 20.71
N SER A 28 -1.22 -8.94 21.35
CA SER A 28 -0.29 -9.38 22.41
C SER A 28 0.98 -10.03 21.85
N ASP A 29 0.89 -10.71 20.71
CA ASP A 29 2.02 -11.44 20.13
C ASP A 29 2.75 -10.64 19.06
N GLY A 30 2.19 -9.55 18.53
CA GLY A 30 2.86 -8.69 17.53
C GLY A 30 3.02 -9.37 16.17
N ASN A 31 2.00 -10.07 15.70
CA ASN A 31 1.98 -10.62 14.34
C ASN A 31 1.35 -9.62 13.38
N ASP A 32 2.18 -8.96 12.59
CA ASP A 32 1.76 -7.87 11.72
C ASP A 32 1.98 -8.26 10.26
N SER A 33 1.09 -7.81 9.38
CA SER A 33 1.28 -7.96 7.94
C SER A 33 0.84 -6.71 7.21
N PHE A 34 1.66 -6.26 6.26
CA PHE A 34 1.43 -5.07 5.45
C PHE A 34 1.46 -5.42 3.96
N GLY A 35 0.55 -4.80 3.21
CA GLY A 35 0.51 -4.88 1.75
C GLY A 35 -0.89 -4.74 1.18
N PHE A 36 -0.97 -4.34 -0.09
CA PHE A 36 -2.19 -4.33 -0.87
C PHE A 36 -1.96 -4.19 -2.39
N PRO A 37 -2.53 -5.09 -3.21
CA PRO A 37 -3.29 -6.29 -2.84
C PRO A 37 -2.41 -7.45 -2.38
N PHE A 38 -1.09 -7.35 -2.51
CA PHE A 38 -0.18 -8.43 -2.15
C PHE A 38 0.54 -8.09 -0.84
N THR A 39 0.59 -9.05 0.09
CA THR A 39 1.40 -8.88 1.30
C THR A 39 2.87 -8.82 0.91
N PHE A 40 3.50 -7.67 1.15
CA PHE A 40 4.93 -7.49 0.89
C PHE A 40 5.77 -7.50 2.16
N TYR A 41 5.17 -7.34 3.34
CA TYR A 41 5.89 -7.41 4.59
C TYR A 41 5.11 -8.18 5.65
N THR A 42 5.80 -9.04 6.38
CA THR A 42 5.27 -9.67 7.58
C THR A 42 6.26 -9.56 8.73
N TYR A 43 5.73 -9.44 9.93
CA TYR A 43 6.47 -9.50 11.17
C TYR A 43 5.85 -10.56 12.09
N LEU A 44 6.72 -11.40 12.64
CA LEU A 44 6.41 -12.51 13.53
C LEU A 44 6.92 -12.20 14.94
N GLY A 45 6.08 -11.58 15.75
CA GLY A 45 6.37 -11.37 17.17
C GLY A 45 6.08 -12.61 18.04
N GLY A 46 6.19 -12.42 19.35
CA GLY A 46 5.82 -13.43 20.35
C GLY A 46 6.81 -14.58 20.47
N LYS A 47 6.55 -15.47 21.44
CA LYS A 47 7.31 -16.72 21.59
C LYS A 47 6.75 -17.76 20.63
N ARG A 48 7.62 -18.42 19.86
CA ARG A 48 7.22 -19.50 18.93
C ARG A 48 8.02 -20.76 19.20
N SER A 49 7.42 -21.91 18.92
CA SER A 49 8.08 -23.21 19.00
C SER A 49 7.66 -24.06 17.79
N PRO A 50 8.57 -24.36 16.86
CA PRO A 50 9.98 -23.95 16.85
C PRO A 50 10.14 -22.43 16.66
N GLU A 51 11.25 -21.89 17.18
CA GLU A 51 11.61 -20.49 16.96
C GLU A 51 11.95 -20.29 15.47
N PRO A 52 11.33 -19.31 14.79
CA PRO A 52 11.61 -19.07 13.38
C PRO A 52 13.02 -18.50 13.19
N LEU A 53 13.68 -18.87 12.09
CA LEU A 53 15.01 -18.34 11.75
C LEU A 53 14.98 -16.82 11.50
N THR A 54 13.88 -16.32 10.96
CA THR A 54 13.66 -14.89 10.69
C THR A 54 12.28 -14.49 11.19
N ARG A 55 12.23 -13.33 11.84
CA ARG A 55 10.98 -12.72 12.32
C ARG A 55 10.42 -11.66 11.37
N HIS A 56 11.21 -11.25 10.38
CA HIS A 56 10.82 -10.30 9.36
C HIS A 56 10.91 -10.99 8.01
N ASP A 57 9.90 -10.78 7.18
CA ASP A 57 9.92 -11.16 5.77
C ASP A 57 9.51 -9.96 4.92
N LEU A 58 10.38 -9.54 4.01
CA LEU A 58 10.14 -8.44 3.09
C LEU A 58 10.24 -8.97 1.66
N ASN A 59 9.10 -9.04 0.98
CA ASN A 59 9.02 -9.39 -0.42
C ASN A 59 9.03 -8.13 -1.29
N ILE A 60 10.22 -7.73 -1.73
CA ILE A 60 10.44 -6.56 -2.59
C ILE A 60 9.64 -6.65 -3.90
N SER A 61 9.49 -7.85 -4.46
CA SER A 61 8.74 -8.02 -5.72
C SER A 61 7.25 -7.68 -5.56
N MET A 62 6.65 -8.05 -4.42
CA MET A 62 5.27 -7.71 -4.10
C MET A 62 5.11 -6.21 -3.80
N LEU A 63 6.08 -5.61 -3.09
CA LEU A 63 6.08 -4.17 -2.84
C LEU A 63 6.11 -3.37 -4.16
N VAL A 64 6.96 -3.76 -5.11
CA VAL A 64 7.04 -3.11 -6.42
C VAL A 64 5.73 -3.27 -7.18
N LEU A 65 5.12 -4.46 -7.14
CA LEU A 65 3.85 -4.73 -7.81
C LEU A 65 2.72 -3.86 -7.24
N ASP A 66 2.62 -3.74 -5.92
CA ASP A 66 1.65 -2.89 -5.24
C ASP A 66 1.85 -1.40 -5.62
N ILE A 67 3.09 -0.92 -5.64
CA ILE A 67 3.41 0.46 -6.07
C ILE A 67 2.98 0.70 -7.52
N LEU A 68 3.22 -0.25 -8.43
CA LEU A 68 2.82 -0.14 -9.83
C LEU A 68 1.29 -0.12 -9.99
N ILE A 69 0.57 -0.95 -9.23
CA ILE A 69 -0.89 -0.96 -9.20
C ILE A 69 -1.41 0.41 -8.73
N LEU A 70 -0.90 0.91 -7.61
CA LEU A 70 -1.31 2.20 -7.06
C LEU A 70 -0.94 3.37 -7.99
N ALA A 71 0.20 3.32 -8.66
CA ALA A 71 0.58 4.31 -9.66
C ALA A 71 -0.41 4.33 -10.84
N THR A 72 -0.83 3.15 -11.31
CA THR A 72 -1.82 3.00 -12.37
C THR A 72 -3.18 3.55 -11.96
N VAL A 73 -3.65 3.20 -10.75
CA VAL A 73 -4.91 3.72 -10.19
C VAL A 73 -4.84 5.24 -10.01
N SER A 74 -3.72 5.76 -9.50
CA SER A 74 -3.50 7.20 -9.32
C SER A 74 -3.53 7.95 -10.65
N PHE A 75 -2.93 7.38 -11.69
CA PHE A 75 -2.97 7.94 -13.03
C PHE A 75 -4.40 7.98 -13.59
N ILE A 76 -5.17 6.90 -13.42
CA ILE A 76 -6.57 6.84 -13.84
C ILE A 76 -7.39 7.90 -13.09
N LEU A 77 -7.24 8.01 -11.76
CA LEU A 77 -7.96 8.99 -10.94
C LEU A 77 -7.64 10.43 -11.30
N GLU A 78 -6.36 10.79 -11.48
CA GLU A 78 -5.98 12.14 -11.95
C GLU A 78 -6.65 12.44 -13.30
N ASN A 79 -6.66 11.47 -14.23
CA ASN A 79 -7.33 11.68 -15.51
C ASN A 79 -8.85 11.83 -15.37
N LEU A 80 -9.53 11.05 -14.52
CA LEU A 80 -10.98 11.16 -14.35
C LEU A 80 -11.40 12.47 -13.66
N LEU A 81 -10.74 12.81 -12.55
CA LEU A 81 -11.07 13.99 -11.75
C LEU A 81 -10.82 15.29 -12.50
N PHE A 82 -9.72 15.37 -13.25
CA PHE A 82 -9.30 16.62 -13.88
C PHE A 82 -9.70 16.75 -15.35
N ARG A 83 -10.06 15.66 -16.04
CA ARG A 83 -10.68 15.74 -17.38
C ARG A 83 -12.14 16.18 -17.32
N SER A 84 -12.84 15.90 -16.21
CA SER A 84 -14.21 16.38 -15.95
C SER A 84 -14.27 17.91 -15.82
N LYS A 85 -13.33 18.52 -15.09
CA LYS A 85 -13.28 19.98 -14.91
C LYS A 85 -13.09 20.77 -16.21
N ASN A 86 -12.40 20.23 -17.20
CA ASN A 86 -12.19 20.92 -18.48
C ASN A 86 -13.41 20.88 -19.42
N LYS A 87 -14.39 20.00 -19.17
CA LYS A 87 -15.63 19.93 -19.97
C LYS A 87 -16.78 20.78 -19.40
N SER A 88 -16.72 21.14 -18.12
CA SER A 88 -17.80 21.88 -17.45
C SER A 88 -17.61 23.41 -17.48
N GLY A 89 -16.58 23.90 -18.19
CA GLY A 89 -16.27 25.33 -18.33
C GLY A 89 -16.26 25.82 -19.79
N ALA A 90 -16.90 25.08 -20.70
CA ALA A 90 -17.13 25.47 -22.09
C ALA A 90 -18.63 25.62 -22.34
#